data_AF-A0A1F5S6B8-F1
#
_entry.id   AF-A0A1F5S6B8-F1
#
_cell.length_a   1.000
_cell.length_b   1.000
_cell.length_c   1.000
_cell.angle_alpha   90.00
_cell.angle_beta   90.00
_cell.angle_gamma   90.00
#
_symmetry.space_group_name_H-M   'P 1'
#
loop_
_entity.id
_entity.type
_entity.pdbx_description
1 polymer ?
#
loop_
_entity_poly.entity_id
_entity_poly.type
_entity_poly.pdbx_seq_one_letter_code
_entity_poly.pdbx_strand_id
1 'polypeptide(L)'
;MSEEKLKLSQRAVTLITAYSLTVAGVLVMAVSTLSYAFILKPKYDSVTSSINLAKQDMEENIEIGKKLLSRLKKNSEELAGVDQQNLNRLAEISPQSLDIAGVISVLNAISENSGFVLEDIKYFEENEKEDNKSASSERGKIKVANLLVTISGGGYDELKSFLEMASDSVRIIDVTSVSFDGSRTYNLELLVYYIEDKTPAVVENFSDLDRSIFNRKSFLRLRQYAAPVLAESIDAVADNESIPPPISDLVINDPGTGDRLNLFWENAPSDNAGKIKIYRFEGESVKGRLVAELDKNSTAFTDAGIIAGKSYYYLVKTASPKNIESANNRKYPGIPTNIVPPLAPHNVKAASSGTIMELSWTNPACYDLAYIYIYKSATEDILGELATKIPAYAGEKQSWEDKAIENFVKYYYTLVAEDAAGNRSPDKVVRFSDGDLFEIKER
;
A
#
# COMPACT_ATOMS: atom_id res chain seq x y z
N MET A 1 52.33 59.82 73.59
CA MET A 1 52.63 58.51 72.97
C MET A 1 52.68 58.75 71.46
N SER A 2 53.91 58.83 70.93
CA SER A 2 54.29 59.72 69.82
C SER A 2 53.85 59.25 68.43
N GLU A 3 53.70 60.23 67.54
CA GLU A 3 53.51 60.16 66.08
C GLU A 3 54.34 59.07 65.37
N GLU A 4 55.49 58.74 65.94
CA GLU A 4 56.42 57.72 65.44
C GLU A 4 55.84 56.30 65.52
N LYS A 5 55.10 55.96 66.59
CA LYS A 5 54.40 54.67 66.71
C LYS A 5 53.24 54.57 65.70
N LEU A 6 52.59 55.69 65.40
CA LEU A 6 51.51 55.75 64.40
C LEU A 6 52.08 55.54 62.97
N LYS A 7 53.20 56.19 62.64
CA LYS A 7 53.89 56.01 61.36
C LYS A 7 54.47 54.60 61.19
N LEU A 8 55.01 53.99 62.25
CA LEU A 8 55.45 52.58 62.22
C LEU A 8 54.27 51.63 62.02
N SER A 9 53.15 51.87 62.71
CA SER A 9 51.92 51.09 62.56
C SER A 9 51.34 51.19 61.15
N GLN A 10 51.31 52.38 60.55
CA GLN A 10 50.82 52.57 59.19
C GLN A 10 51.73 51.91 58.14
N ARG A 11 53.06 51.96 58.33
CA ARG A 11 54.02 51.24 57.48
C ARG A 11 53.91 49.73 57.63
N ALA A 12 53.71 49.21 58.84
CA ALA A 12 53.48 47.79 59.07
C ALA A 12 52.17 47.31 58.44
N VAL A 13 51.09 48.08 58.56
CA VAL A 13 49.80 47.76 57.92
C VAL A 13 49.92 47.77 56.40
N THR A 14 50.59 48.75 55.80
CA THR A 14 50.80 48.80 54.33
C THR A 14 51.70 47.69 53.82
N LEU A 15 52.73 47.28 54.58
CA LEU A 15 53.55 46.12 54.25
C LEU A 15 52.76 44.81 54.35
N ILE A 16 51.95 44.64 55.40
CA ILE A 16 51.12 43.44 55.59
C ILE A 16 50.04 43.35 54.51
N THR A 17 49.39 44.46 54.15
CA THR A 17 48.39 44.47 53.07
C THR A 17 49.02 44.26 51.70
N ALA A 18 50.20 44.80 51.44
CA ALA A 18 50.92 44.53 50.19
C ALA A 18 51.34 43.06 50.09
N TYR A 19 51.86 42.47 51.16
CA TYR A 19 52.28 41.07 51.19
C TYR A 19 51.08 40.10 51.15
N SER A 20 49.95 40.45 51.76
CA SER A 20 48.73 39.64 51.68
C SER A 20 48.11 39.69 50.29
N LEU A 21 48.19 40.84 49.60
CA LEU A 21 47.70 40.98 48.22
C LEU A 21 48.56 40.18 47.22
N THR A 22 49.89 40.18 47.38
CA THR A 22 50.78 39.37 46.53
C THR A 22 50.60 37.88 46.79
N VAL A 23 50.49 37.44 48.05
CA VAL A 23 50.21 36.04 48.40
C VAL A 23 48.84 35.59 47.88
N ALA A 24 47.81 36.44 48.01
CA ALA A 24 46.48 36.15 47.45
C ALA A 24 46.54 36.05 45.91
N GLY A 25 47.28 36.93 45.24
CA GLY A 25 47.49 36.87 43.79
C GLY A 25 48.19 35.58 43.35
N VAL A 26 49.25 35.16 44.07
CA VAL A 26 49.95 33.90 43.80
C VAL A 26 49.03 32.70 44.03
N LEU A 27 48.21 32.72 45.09
CA LEU A 27 47.23 31.65 45.35
C LEU A 27 46.16 31.55 44.26
N VAL A 28 45.62 32.68 43.79
CA VAL A 28 44.63 32.68 42.69
C VAL A 28 45.25 32.14 41.40
N MET A 29 46.51 32.50 41.10
CA MET A 29 47.23 31.95 39.95
C MET A 29 47.51 30.45 40.12
N ALA A 30 47.88 30.00 41.31
CA ALA A 30 48.11 28.58 41.60
C ALA A 30 46.80 27.79 41.45
N VAL A 31 45.68 28.28 42.02
CA VAL A 31 44.36 27.63 41.91
C VAL A 31 43.88 27.60 40.46
N SER A 32 44.10 28.67 39.71
CA SER A 32 43.71 28.74 38.28
C SER A 32 44.51 27.78 37.41
N THR A 33 45.83 27.69 37.65
CA THR A 33 46.70 26.74 36.91
C THR A 33 46.40 25.29 37.28
N LEU A 34 46.15 25.00 38.56
CA LEU A 34 45.68 23.68 39.02
C LEU A 34 44.30 23.33 38.44
N SER A 35 43.36 24.26 38.43
CA SER A 35 42.02 24.05 37.86
C SER A 35 42.08 23.81 36.36
N TYR A 36 42.92 24.54 35.64
CA TYR A 36 43.15 24.30 34.22
C TYR A 36 43.76 22.91 33.97
N ALA A 37 44.80 22.54 34.73
CA ALA A 37 45.51 21.28 34.53
C ALA A 37 44.69 20.04 34.89
N PHE A 38 43.90 20.08 35.97
CA PHE A 38 43.19 18.90 36.48
C PHE A 38 41.74 18.79 36.02
N ILE A 39 41.08 19.90 35.65
CA ILE A 39 39.66 19.90 35.29
C ILE A 39 39.45 20.20 33.81
N LEU A 40 40.03 21.29 33.31
CA LEU A 40 39.74 21.77 31.95
C LEU A 40 40.54 21.02 30.88
N LYS A 41 41.86 20.85 31.07
CA LYS A 41 42.74 20.17 30.13
C LYS A 41 42.30 18.72 29.81
N PRO A 42 42.04 17.83 30.78
CA PRO A 42 41.60 16.47 30.47
C PRO A 42 40.23 16.41 29.79
N LYS A 43 39.32 17.36 30.07
CA LYS A 43 38.05 17.48 29.34
C LYS A 43 38.26 17.96 27.89
N TYR A 44 39.13 18.95 27.69
CA TYR A 44 39.49 19.46 26.37
C TYR A 44 40.17 18.40 25.50
N ASP A 45 41.12 17.66 26.07
CA ASP A 45 41.84 16.58 25.38
C ASP A 45 40.87 15.42 25.04
N SER A 46 39.94 15.09 25.94
CA SER A 46 38.90 14.08 25.70
C SER A 46 37.96 14.46 24.54
N VAL A 47 37.48 15.72 24.52
CA VAL A 47 36.62 16.23 23.44
C VAL A 47 37.37 16.33 22.11
N THR A 48 38.63 16.74 22.13
CA THR A 48 39.44 16.83 20.90
C THR A 48 39.73 15.44 20.33
N SER A 49 40.01 14.46 21.19
CA SER A 49 40.21 13.07 20.80
C SER A 49 38.95 12.44 20.20
N SER A 50 37.77 12.68 20.80
CA SER A 50 36.50 12.18 20.27
C SER A 50 36.11 12.84 18.95
N ILE A 51 36.38 14.14 18.77
CA ILE A 51 36.19 14.85 17.50
C ILE A 51 37.10 14.26 16.41
N ASN A 52 38.38 13.99 16.74
CA ASN A 52 39.32 13.43 15.77
C ASN A 52 38.95 12.00 15.37
N LEU A 53 38.49 11.18 16.31
CA LEU A 53 37.98 9.83 16.02
C LEU A 53 36.71 9.88 15.17
N ALA A 54 35.74 10.74 15.51
CA ALA A 54 34.53 10.92 14.71
C ALA A 54 34.81 11.43 13.30
N LYS A 55 35.82 12.30 13.15
CA LYS A 55 36.29 12.78 11.85
C LYS A 55 36.91 11.64 11.03
N GLN A 56 37.75 10.81 11.65
CA GLN A 56 38.36 9.65 11.00
C GLN A 56 37.29 8.64 10.55
N ASP A 57 36.28 8.38 11.39
CA ASP A 57 35.15 7.49 11.05
C ASP A 57 34.29 8.08 9.91
N MET A 58 34.07 9.40 9.89
CA MET A 58 33.39 10.06 8.76
C MET A 58 34.18 9.95 7.46
N GLU A 59 35.50 10.13 7.51
CA GLU A 59 36.37 9.99 6.34
C GLU A 59 36.36 8.55 5.79
N GLU A 60 36.39 7.54 6.67
CA GLU A 60 36.26 6.13 6.30
C GLU A 60 34.89 5.83 5.64
N ASN A 61 33.81 6.34 6.21
CA ASN A 61 32.46 6.17 5.67
C ASN A 61 32.26 6.85 4.31
N ILE A 62 32.84 8.04 4.12
CA ILE A 62 32.85 8.73 2.81
C ILE A 62 33.61 7.89 1.77
N GLU A 63 34.71 7.24 2.15
CA GLU A 63 35.46 6.38 1.24
C GLU A 63 34.71 5.10 0.87
N ILE A 64 34.00 4.49 1.82
CA ILE A 64 33.09 3.37 1.57
C ILE A 64 31.98 3.79 0.60
N GLY A 65 31.36 4.96 0.82
CA GLY A 65 30.33 5.51 -0.07
C GLY A 65 30.83 5.75 -1.49
N LYS A 66 32.06 6.28 -1.66
CA LYS A 66 32.69 6.45 -2.98
C LYS A 66 32.96 5.11 -3.67
N LYS A 67 33.41 4.09 -2.94
CA LYS A 67 33.60 2.72 -3.48
C LYS A 67 32.27 2.11 -3.93
N LEU A 68 31.19 2.33 -3.17
CA LEU A 68 29.85 1.86 -3.53
C LEU A 68 29.34 2.57 -4.79
N LEU A 69 29.48 3.89 -4.88
CA LEU A 69 29.07 4.67 -6.05
C LEU A 69 29.83 4.22 -7.32
N SER A 70 31.12 3.91 -7.19
CA SER A 70 31.94 3.38 -8.29
C SER A 70 31.45 2.01 -8.75
N ARG A 71 31.12 1.09 -7.81
CA ARG A 71 30.52 -0.20 -8.15
C ARG A 71 29.15 -0.05 -8.81
N LEU A 72 28.31 0.87 -8.33
CA LEU A 72 26.99 1.12 -8.92
C LEU A 72 27.10 1.68 -10.33
N LYS A 73 28.03 2.61 -10.59
CA LYS A 73 28.30 3.10 -11.95
C LYS A 73 28.77 1.97 -12.86
N LYS A 74 29.77 1.20 -12.42
CA LYS A 74 30.28 0.05 -13.17
C LYS A 74 29.18 -0.97 -13.49
N ASN A 75 28.36 -1.31 -12.50
CA ASN A 75 27.24 -2.23 -12.69
C ASN A 75 26.16 -1.62 -13.62
N SER A 76 25.91 -0.30 -13.56
CA SER A 76 24.97 0.37 -14.47
C SER A 76 25.48 0.43 -15.91
N GLU A 77 26.79 0.59 -16.10
CA GLU A 77 27.46 0.58 -17.40
C GLU A 77 27.50 -0.84 -17.97
N GLU A 78 27.71 -1.86 -17.11
CA GLU A 78 27.57 -3.27 -17.46
C GLU A 78 26.13 -3.62 -17.84
N LEU A 79 25.12 -3.09 -17.13
CA LEU A 79 23.69 -3.26 -17.43
C LEU A 79 23.24 -2.53 -18.71
N ALA A 80 23.81 -1.35 -19.00
CA ALA A 80 23.52 -0.60 -20.23
C ALA A 80 24.00 -1.30 -21.51
N GLY A 81 24.92 -2.29 -21.38
CA GLY A 81 25.39 -3.12 -22.48
C GLY A 81 24.58 -4.41 -22.71
N VAL A 82 23.60 -4.72 -21.86
CA VAL A 82 22.80 -5.97 -21.98
C VAL A 82 21.50 -5.68 -22.72
N ASP A 83 21.44 -6.13 -23.98
CA ASP A 83 20.23 -6.11 -24.81
C ASP A 83 19.05 -6.78 -24.07
N GLN A 84 17.90 -6.12 -24.01
CA GLN A 84 16.67 -6.59 -23.34
C GLN A 84 16.27 -7.99 -23.84
N GLN A 85 16.64 -8.33 -25.07
CA GLN A 85 16.42 -9.65 -25.66
C GLN A 85 17.27 -10.75 -25.00
N ASN A 86 18.48 -10.44 -24.53
CA ASN A 86 19.33 -11.39 -23.80
C ASN A 86 18.90 -11.59 -22.33
N LEU A 87 18.33 -10.55 -21.70
CA LEU A 87 17.74 -10.65 -20.35
C LEU A 87 16.50 -11.55 -20.34
N ASN A 88 15.64 -11.44 -21.34
CA ASN A 88 14.47 -12.32 -21.48
C ASN A 88 14.89 -13.78 -21.76
N ARG A 89 15.91 -13.99 -22.60
CA ARG A 89 16.48 -15.34 -22.83
C ARG A 89 17.09 -15.93 -21.56
N LEU A 90 17.82 -15.15 -20.76
CA LEU A 90 18.37 -15.59 -19.47
C LEU A 90 17.28 -15.92 -18.44
N ALA A 91 16.18 -15.16 -18.41
CA ALA A 91 15.03 -15.43 -17.55
C ALA A 91 14.27 -16.71 -17.99
N GLU A 92 14.31 -17.07 -19.27
CA GLU A 92 13.78 -18.34 -19.78
C GLU A 92 14.71 -19.54 -19.55
N ILE A 93 16.03 -19.34 -19.48
CA ILE A 93 17.06 -20.39 -19.23
C ILE A 93 17.01 -20.94 -17.80
N SER A 94 16.73 -20.10 -16.81
CA SER A 94 16.74 -20.53 -15.40
C SER A 94 15.69 -19.76 -14.60
N PRO A 95 14.49 -20.34 -14.38
CA PRO A 95 13.44 -19.69 -13.61
C PRO A 95 13.85 -19.49 -12.14
N GLN A 96 13.28 -18.46 -11.49
CA GLN A 96 13.53 -18.08 -10.09
C GLN A 96 12.94 -19.06 -9.06
N SER A 97 12.23 -20.08 -9.53
CA SER A 97 11.69 -21.21 -8.77
C SER A 97 11.50 -22.41 -9.72
N LEU A 98 11.34 -23.61 -9.17
CA LEU A 98 11.11 -24.81 -9.98
C LEU A 98 9.72 -24.76 -10.66
N ASP A 99 9.69 -24.34 -11.93
CA ASP A 99 8.48 -24.24 -12.76
C ASP A 99 8.16 -25.56 -13.46
N ILE A 100 7.67 -26.54 -12.68
CA ILE A 100 7.30 -27.88 -13.18
C ILE A 100 6.23 -27.78 -14.28
N ALA A 101 5.26 -26.87 -14.14
CA ALA A 101 4.18 -26.71 -15.11
C ALA A 101 4.70 -26.25 -16.49
N GLY A 102 5.63 -25.30 -16.53
CA GLY A 102 6.26 -24.87 -17.77
C GLY A 102 7.16 -25.95 -18.39
N VAL A 103 7.86 -26.75 -17.57
CA VAL A 103 8.65 -27.89 -18.04
C VAL A 103 7.77 -28.97 -18.67
N ILE A 104 6.63 -29.30 -18.04
CA ILE A 104 5.64 -30.24 -18.59
C ILE A 104 5.11 -29.73 -19.95
N SER A 105 4.80 -28.43 -20.05
CA SER A 105 4.34 -27.82 -21.30
C SER A 105 5.34 -27.99 -22.45
N VAL A 106 6.63 -27.74 -22.19
CA VAL A 106 7.71 -27.91 -23.17
C VAL A 106 7.91 -29.39 -23.53
N LEU A 107 7.92 -30.29 -22.55
CA LEU A 107 8.06 -31.73 -22.79
C LEU A 107 6.89 -32.30 -23.59
N ASN A 108 5.67 -31.82 -23.35
CA ASN A 108 4.51 -32.23 -24.11
C ASN A 108 4.63 -31.78 -25.57
N ALA A 109 5.04 -30.53 -25.81
CA ALA A 109 5.24 -30.01 -27.17
C ALA A 109 6.36 -30.76 -27.93
N ILE A 110 7.46 -31.10 -27.26
CA ILE A 110 8.55 -31.90 -27.86
C ILE A 110 8.08 -33.32 -28.17
N SER A 111 7.32 -33.93 -27.26
CA SER A 111 6.76 -35.27 -27.44
C SER A 111 5.83 -35.31 -28.66
N GLU A 112 4.86 -34.39 -28.72
CA GLU A 112 3.90 -34.30 -29.83
C GLU A 112 4.58 -34.05 -31.18
N ASN A 113 5.53 -33.11 -31.24
CA ASN A 113 6.25 -32.78 -32.47
C ASN A 113 7.19 -33.91 -32.93
N SER A 114 7.63 -34.77 -32.01
CA SER A 114 8.50 -35.91 -32.32
C SER A 114 7.72 -37.22 -32.52
N GLY A 115 6.38 -37.19 -32.44
CA GLY A 115 5.54 -38.38 -32.65
C GLY A 115 5.45 -39.32 -31.45
N PHE A 116 5.71 -38.83 -30.24
CA PHE A 116 5.55 -39.55 -28.97
C PHE A 116 4.35 -39.06 -28.17
N VAL A 117 3.81 -39.96 -27.35
CA VAL A 117 2.84 -39.63 -26.30
C VAL A 117 3.57 -39.60 -24.96
N LEU A 118 3.39 -38.50 -24.23
CA LEU A 118 3.88 -38.36 -22.87
C LEU A 118 2.95 -39.10 -21.90
N GLU A 119 3.44 -40.15 -21.23
CA GLU A 119 2.62 -41.03 -20.37
C GLU A 119 2.71 -40.68 -18.88
N ASP A 120 3.92 -40.42 -18.38
CA ASP A 120 4.16 -40.12 -16.96
C ASP A 120 5.35 -39.17 -16.79
N ILE A 121 5.26 -38.27 -15.81
CA ILE A 121 6.38 -37.43 -15.36
C ILE A 121 6.42 -37.48 -13.84
N LYS A 122 7.54 -37.95 -13.28
CA LYS A 122 7.84 -37.89 -11.84
C LYS A 122 9.04 -37.00 -11.61
N TYR A 123 9.04 -36.24 -10.53
CA TYR A 123 10.16 -35.37 -10.17
C TYR A 123 10.66 -35.68 -8.76
N PHE A 124 11.97 -35.58 -8.57
CA PHE A 124 12.63 -35.74 -7.27
C PHE A 124 13.68 -34.63 -7.07
N GLU A 125 13.62 -33.97 -5.93
CA GLU A 125 14.68 -33.04 -5.49
C GLU A 125 15.79 -33.84 -4.79
N GLU A 126 17.05 -33.55 -5.13
CA GLU A 126 18.19 -34.18 -4.48
C GLU A 126 18.36 -33.61 -3.06
N ASN A 127 18.08 -34.41 -2.02
CA ASN A 127 18.26 -34.01 -0.63
C ASN A 127 19.77 -33.92 -0.31
N GLU A 128 20.27 -32.72 0.01
CA GLU A 128 21.61 -32.52 0.55
C GLU A 128 21.79 -33.37 1.82
N LYS A 129 22.83 -34.23 1.83
CA LYS A 129 23.32 -34.85 3.06
C LYS A 129 23.75 -33.75 4.02
N GLU A 130 23.23 -33.78 5.25
CA GLU A 130 23.65 -32.91 6.35
C GLU A 130 25.17 -33.01 6.57
N ASP A 131 25.92 -32.01 6.12
CA ASP A 131 27.24 -31.74 6.67
C ASP A 131 27.25 -30.37 7.35
N ASN A 132 27.28 -30.46 8.68
CA ASN A 132 27.45 -29.37 9.63
C ASN A 132 28.76 -28.62 9.34
N LYS A 133 28.70 -27.37 8.85
CA LYS A 133 29.46 -26.19 9.35
C LYS A 133 29.31 -24.95 8.48
N SER A 134 29.18 -23.82 9.18
CA SER A 134 29.43 -22.44 8.74
C SER A 134 28.38 -21.78 7.85
N ALA A 135 27.51 -21.01 8.50
CA ALA A 135 26.64 -20.02 7.87
C ALA A 135 27.49 -18.85 7.32
N SER A 136 27.96 -18.99 6.09
CA SER A 136 28.23 -17.87 5.18
C SER A 136 27.02 -17.70 4.28
N SER A 137 26.53 -16.46 4.18
CA SER A 137 25.44 -16.04 3.30
C SER A 137 25.74 -16.39 1.84
N GLU A 138 25.10 -17.43 1.30
CA GLU A 138 25.18 -17.78 -0.13
C GLU A 138 23.80 -17.57 -0.77
N ARG A 139 23.63 -16.42 -1.44
CA ARG A 139 22.50 -16.15 -2.33
C ARG A 139 22.73 -16.87 -3.66
N GLY A 140 21.66 -17.44 -4.25
CA GLY A 140 21.66 -17.91 -5.64
C GLY A 140 22.37 -19.25 -5.89
N LYS A 141 22.12 -20.29 -5.08
CA LYS A 141 22.54 -21.65 -5.45
C LYS A 141 21.67 -22.16 -6.59
N ILE A 142 22.31 -22.57 -7.69
CA ILE A 142 21.65 -23.33 -8.76
C ILE A 142 21.32 -24.71 -8.17
N LYS A 143 20.05 -25.07 -8.14
CA LYS A 143 19.57 -26.40 -7.74
C LYS A 143 19.22 -27.21 -8.98
N VAL A 144 19.36 -28.52 -8.85
CA VAL A 144 19.08 -29.51 -9.90
C VAL A 144 17.91 -30.37 -9.46
N ALA A 145 16.91 -30.51 -10.32
CA ALA A 145 15.81 -31.45 -10.14
C ALA A 145 15.93 -32.59 -11.16
N ASN A 146 15.76 -33.82 -10.70
CA ASN A 146 15.69 -34.99 -11.55
C ASN A 146 14.24 -35.21 -11.99
N LEU A 147 14.00 -35.30 -13.30
CA LEU A 147 12.72 -35.70 -13.86
C LEU A 147 12.85 -37.10 -14.49
N LEU A 148 11.96 -38.00 -14.08
CA LEU A 148 11.74 -39.28 -14.73
C LEU A 148 10.55 -39.13 -15.68
N VAL A 149 10.79 -39.29 -16.97
CA VAL A 149 9.79 -39.10 -18.02
C VAL A 149 9.55 -40.42 -18.74
N THR A 150 8.30 -40.82 -18.87
CA THR A 150 7.89 -41.99 -19.66
C THR A 150 7.19 -41.51 -20.93
N ILE A 151 7.72 -41.88 -22.09
CA ILE A 151 7.09 -41.64 -23.39
C ILE A 151 6.83 -42.96 -24.10
N SER A 152 5.78 -43.03 -24.90
CA SER A 152 5.47 -44.21 -25.71
C SER A 152 5.14 -43.85 -27.16
N GLY A 153 5.38 -44.79 -28.07
CA GLY A 153 5.00 -44.65 -29.48
C GLY A 153 6.15 -44.82 -30.47
N GLY A 154 6.71 -43.70 -30.93
CA GLY A 154 7.66 -43.58 -32.06
C GLY A 154 8.82 -44.58 -32.09
N GLY A 155 9.46 -44.71 -33.25
CA GLY A 155 10.62 -45.55 -33.48
C GLY A 155 11.94 -44.88 -33.10
N TYR A 156 13.04 -45.44 -33.59
CA TYR A 156 14.38 -44.94 -33.32
C TYR A 156 14.62 -43.54 -33.92
N ASP A 157 14.11 -43.28 -35.13
CA ASP A 157 14.29 -42.01 -35.81
C ASP A 157 13.51 -40.89 -35.09
N GLU A 158 12.31 -41.21 -34.62
CA GLU A 158 11.51 -40.32 -33.78
C GLU A 158 12.20 -40.04 -32.45
N LEU A 159 12.76 -41.07 -31.78
CA LEU A 159 13.50 -40.90 -30.51
C LEU A 159 14.70 -39.98 -30.70
N LYS A 160 15.41 -40.12 -31.82
CA LYS A 160 16.53 -39.24 -32.16
C LYS A 160 16.06 -37.79 -32.31
N SER A 161 14.97 -37.54 -33.03
CA SER A 161 14.38 -36.21 -33.16
C SER A 161 13.92 -35.63 -31.81
N PHE A 162 13.34 -36.47 -30.94
CA PHE A 162 12.97 -36.09 -29.59
C PHE A 162 14.18 -35.63 -28.77
N LEU A 163 15.28 -36.40 -28.80
CA LEU A 163 16.51 -36.07 -28.08
C LEU A 163 17.21 -34.82 -28.65
N GLU A 164 17.18 -34.63 -29.97
CA GLU A 164 17.68 -33.40 -30.61
C GLU A 164 16.87 -32.17 -30.18
N MET A 165 15.53 -32.26 -30.21
CA MET A 165 14.65 -31.19 -29.76
C MET A 165 14.75 -30.92 -28.24
N ALA A 166 14.96 -31.96 -27.44
CA ALA A 166 15.20 -31.82 -26.00
C ALA A 166 16.57 -31.19 -25.72
N SER A 167 17.61 -31.51 -26.49
CA SER A 167 18.93 -30.91 -26.39
C SER A 167 18.96 -29.45 -26.86
N ASP A 168 18.11 -29.08 -27.81
CA ASP A 168 17.95 -27.70 -28.28
C ASP A 168 17.03 -26.87 -27.36
N SER A 169 16.36 -27.53 -26.40
CA SER A 169 15.49 -26.87 -25.44
C SER A 169 16.30 -26.06 -24.43
N VAL A 170 15.90 -24.81 -24.28
CA VAL A 170 16.50 -23.87 -23.33
C VAL A 170 16.18 -24.25 -21.87
N ARG A 171 15.16 -25.10 -21.65
CA ARG A 171 14.67 -25.50 -20.32
C ARG A 171 15.09 -26.90 -19.86
N ILE A 172 15.48 -27.77 -20.78
CA ILE A 172 15.91 -29.15 -20.49
C ILE A 172 17.40 -29.19 -20.78
N ILE A 173 18.22 -29.30 -19.74
CA ILE A 173 19.65 -29.04 -19.90
C ILE A 173 20.42 -30.33 -20.19
N ASP A 174 20.03 -31.45 -19.58
CA ASP A 174 20.71 -32.73 -19.79
C ASP A 174 19.75 -33.93 -19.78
N VAL A 175 19.93 -34.84 -20.73
CA VAL A 175 19.36 -36.20 -20.70
C VAL A 175 20.43 -37.14 -20.15
N THR A 176 20.27 -37.63 -18.92
CA THR A 176 21.31 -38.41 -18.23
C THR A 176 21.19 -39.92 -18.49
N SER A 177 19.97 -40.39 -18.75
CA SER A 177 19.71 -41.80 -19.02
C SER A 177 18.52 -41.94 -19.96
N VAL A 178 18.60 -42.92 -20.86
CA VAL A 178 17.49 -43.37 -21.70
C VAL A 178 17.46 -44.89 -21.64
N SER A 179 16.32 -45.45 -21.24
CA SER A 179 16.09 -46.88 -21.24
C SER A 179 14.80 -47.20 -22.00
N PHE A 180 14.77 -48.34 -22.68
CA PHE A 180 13.61 -48.80 -23.42
C PHE A 180 13.46 -50.31 -23.22
N ASP A 181 12.24 -50.75 -22.96
CA ASP A 181 11.84 -52.14 -23.11
C ASP A 181 11.25 -52.29 -24.52
N GLY A 182 11.40 -53.43 -25.18
CA GLY A 182 11.01 -53.63 -26.59
C GLY A 182 9.51 -53.44 -26.93
N SER A 183 8.73 -52.87 -26.01
CA SER A 183 7.32 -52.50 -26.08
C SER A 183 7.06 -51.12 -26.71
N ARG A 184 8.11 -50.38 -27.15
CA ARG A 184 8.06 -48.99 -27.63
C ARG A 184 7.72 -47.96 -26.55
N THR A 185 8.08 -48.28 -25.31
CA THR A 185 8.09 -47.35 -24.19
C THR A 185 9.53 -46.97 -23.87
N TYR A 186 9.75 -45.69 -23.57
CA TYR A 186 11.05 -45.10 -23.30
C TYR A 186 10.97 -44.35 -21.98
N ASN A 187 11.88 -44.68 -21.05
CA ASN A 187 12.04 -43.99 -19.79
C ASN A 187 13.31 -43.14 -19.86
N LEU A 188 13.15 -41.83 -19.68
CA LEU A 188 14.21 -40.84 -19.72
C LEU A 188 14.43 -40.22 -18.35
N GLU A 189 15.69 -40.03 -17.99
CA GLU A 189 16.08 -39.21 -16.84
C GLU A 189 16.61 -37.87 -17.37
N LEU A 190 15.99 -36.78 -16.92
CA LEU A 190 16.29 -35.42 -17.34
C LEU A 190 16.69 -34.56 -16.15
N LEU A 191 17.68 -33.69 -16.34
CA LEU A 191 18.04 -32.66 -15.38
C LEU A 191 17.45 -31.32 -15.78
N VAL A 192 16.78 -30.69 -14.82
CA VAL A 192 16.31 -29.31 -14.93
C VAL A 192 16.95 -28.49 -13.84
N TYR A 193 17.46 -27.32 -14.22
CA TYR A 193 18.15 -26.41 -13.33
C TYR A 193 17.23 -25.24 -13.01
N TYR A 194 17.21 -24.84 -11.75
CA TYR A 194 16.48 -23.66 -11.28
C TYR A 194 17.31 -22.93 -10.25
N ILE A 195 17.12 -21.62 -10.15
CA ILE A 195 17.70 -20.85 -9.07
C ILE A 195 16.68 -20.85 -7.95
N GLU A 196 16.99 -21.50 -6.84
CA GLU A 196 16.22 -21.25 -5.62
C GLU A 196 16.71 -19.91 -5.07
N ASP A 197 16.06 -18.84 -5.53
CA ASP A 197 16.07 -17.64 -4.73
C ASP A 197 15.23 -18.01 -3.51
N LYS A 198 15.90 -18.44 -2.42
CA LYS A 198 15.47 -17.95 -1.12
C LYS A 198 15.57 -16.45 -1.27
N THR A 199 14.54 -15.83 -1.85
CA THR A 199 14.21 -14.47 -1.49
C THR A 199 14.26 -14.53 0.02
N PRO A 200 15.23 -13.88 0.66
CA PRO A 200 14.93 -13.47 2.00
C PRO A 200 13.62 -12.72 1.80
N ALA A 201 12.59 -13.05 2.58
CA ALA A 201 11.70 -11.99 3.05
C ALA A 201 12.59 -10.76 3.20
N VAL A 202 12.29 -9.70 2.44
CA VAL A 202 13.01 -8.42 2.48
C VAL A 202 13.66 -8.33 3.85
N VAL A 203 14.99 -8.32 3.93
CA VAL A 203 15.69 -8.42 5.21
C VAL A 203 15.24 -7.23 6.05
N GLU A 204 14.16 -7.43 6.81
CA GLU A 204 13.61 -6.51 7.80
C GLU A 204 14.30 -6.73 9.14
N ASN A 205 15.19 -7.72 9.23
CA ASN A 205 15.86 -8.07 10.45
C ASN A 205 17.35 -7.83 10.34
N PHE A 206 17.79 -6.71 10.93
CA PHE A 206 19.18 -6.46 11.35
C PHE A 206 19.69 -7.48 12.39
N SER A 207 18.97 -8.58 12.65
CA SER A 207 19.29 -9.59 13.66
C SER A 207 20.53 -10.43 13.34
N ASP A 208 20.92 -10.51 12.07
CA ASP A 208 22.09 -11.27 11.61
C ASP A 208 23.37 -10.42 11.52
N LEU A 209 23.30 -9.14 11.88
CA LEU A 209 24.50 -8.39 12.22
C LEU A 209 25.09 -9.07 13.46
N ASP A 210 26.24 -9.73 13.30
CA ASP A 210 26.93 -10.44 14.36
C ASP A 210 26.91 -9.63 15.67
N ARG A 211 26.02 -10.02 16.60
CA ARG A 211 25.82 -9.32 17.88
C ARG A 211 27.09 -9.34 18.74
N SER A 212 28.12 -10.09 18.36
CA SER A 212 29.44 -10.06 18.98
C SER A 212 30.11 -8.69 18.91
N ILE A 213 29.80 -7.85 17.90
CA ILE A 213 30.31 -6.47 17.80
C ILE A 213 29.87 -5.63 19.00
N PHE A 214 28.61 -5.80 19.45
CA PHE A 214 28.06 -5.10 20.61
C PHE A 214 28.61 -5.60 21.95
N ASN A 215 29.24 -6.79 21.97
CA ASN A 215 29.90 -7.38 23.14
C ASN A 215 31.42 -7.11 23.18
N ARG A 216 31.99 -6.39 22.21
CA ARG A 216 33.41 -5.99 22.28
C ARG A 216 33.63 -5.01 23.43
N LYS A 217 34.73 -5.17 24.16
CA LYS A 217 35.10 -4.31 25.31
C LYS A 217 35.09 -2.80 24.98
N SER A 218 35.34 -2.43 23.72
CA SER A 218 35.22 -1.07 23.21
C SER A 218 33.79 -0.52 23.26
N PHE A 219 32.79 -1.34 22.90
CA PHE A 219 31.37 -0.97 22.87
C PHE A 219 30.77 -0.88 24.29
N LEU A 220 31.19 -1.78 25.20
CA LEU A 220 30.76 -1.75 26.61
C LEU A 220 31.33 -0.53 27.38
N ARG A 221 32.50 -0.03 27.00
CA ARG A 221 33.07 1.21 27.57
C ARG A 221 32.32 2.46 27.10
N LEU A 222 31.86 2.51 25.86
CA LEU A 222 30.98 3.58 25.35
C LEU A 222 29.65 3.64 26.13
N ARG A 223 29.08 2.49 26.49
CA ARG A 223 27.82 2.37 27.26
C ARG A 223 27.89 3.00 28.67
N GLN A 224 29.07 2.98 29.30
CA GLN A 224 29.27 3.50 30.66
C GLN A 224 29.44 5.03 30.70
N TYR A 225 29.85 5.65 29.58
CA TYR A 225 30.03 7.11 29.44
C TYR A 225 28.86 7.82 28.75
N ALA A 226 28.01 7.09 28.03
CA ALA A 226 26.95 7.67 27.20
C ALA A 226 25.52 7.55 27.79
N ALA A 227 25.38 7.08 29.04
CA ALA A 227 24.08 6.83 29.67
C ALA A 227 23.10 8.03 29.73
N PRO A 228 23.52 9.30 29.89
CA PRO A 228 22.57 10.43 29.86
C PRO A 228 22.18 10.86 28.45
N VAL A 229 23.08 10.71 27.47
CA VAL A 229 22.88 11.14 26.07
C VAL A 229 22.14 10.07 25.26
N LEU A 230 22.24 8.79 25.66
CA LEU A 230 21.47 7.72 25.05
C LEU A 230 19.98 7.71 25.40
N ALA A 231 19.53 8.38 26.47
CA ALA A 231 18.09 8.44 26.75
C ALA A 231 17.36 9.28 25.69
N GLU A 232 17.93 10.42 25.30
CA GLU A 232 17.39 11.26 24.21
C GLU A 232 17.59 10.63 22.82
N SER A 233 18.63 9.79 22.63
CA SER A 233 18.86 9.12 21.34
C SER A 233 18.25 7.73 21.20
N ILE A 234 17.82 7.08 22.29
CA ILE A 234 17.01 5.85 22.22
C ILE A 234 15.58 6.17 21.75
N ASP A 235 15.02 7.31 22.16
CA ASP A 235 13.76 7.81 21.56
C ASP A 235 13.95 8.15 20.07
N ALA A 236 15.14 8.60 19.65
CA ALA A 236 15.45 8.92 18.25
C ALA A 236 15.85 7.70 17.38
N VAL A 237 16.30 6.58 17.97
CA VAL A 237 16.64 5.33 17.25
C VAL A 237 15.49 4.32 17.27
N ALA A 238 14.58 4.39 18.26
CA ALA A 238 13.26 3.74 18.17
C ALA A 238 12.39 4.36 17.05
N ASP A 239 12.76 5.57 16.62
CA ASP A 239 12.16 6.34 15.53
C ASP A 239 12.66 5.92 14.13
N ASN A 240 13.03 4.64 13.97
CA ASN A 240 13.42 4.08 12.68
C ASN A 240 12.31 4.31 11.66
N GLU A 241 12.60 5.14 10.66
CA GLU A 241 11.74 5.60 9.57
C GLU A 241 11.35 4.43 8.65
N SER A 242 10.56 3.50 9.16
CA SER A 242 10.07 2.39 8.36
C SER A 242 8.89 2.83 7.52
N ILE A 243 8.98 2.61 6.21
CA ILE A 243 7.87 2.73 5.29
C ILE A 243 6.81 1.70 5.73
N PRO A 244 5.57 2.11 6.07
CA PRO A 244 4.56 1.17 6.52
C PRO A 244 4.18 0.21 5.37
N PRO A 245 3.81 -1.04 5.68
CA PRO A 245 3.34 -1.98 4.67
C PRO A 245 2.07 -1.44 4.00
N PRO A 246 1.90 -1.69 2.68
CA PRO A 246 0.68 -1.29 1.97
C PRO A 246 -0.53 -2.09 2.46
N ILE A 247 -1.71 -1.55 2.22
CA ILE A 247 -2.97 -2.29 2.30
C ILE A 247 -3.01 -3.37 1.20
N SER A 248 -3.81 -4.42 1.42
CA SER A 248 -4.12 -5.45 0.41
C SER A 248 -5.62 -5.46 0.07
N ASP A 249 -5.97 -6.18 -0.99
CA ASP A 249 -7.36 -6.53 -1.32
C ASP A 249 -8.31 -5.33 -1.43
N LEU A 250 -7.82 -4.23 -2.01
CA LEU A 250 -8.65 -3.06 -2.29
C LEU A 250 -9.73 -3.42 -3.32
N VAL A 251 -10.98 -3.40 -2.86
CA VAL A 251 -12.18 -3.60 -3.68
C VAL A 251 -12.97 -2.30 -3.71
N ILE A 252 -13.42 -1.92 -4.91
CA ILE A 252 -14.34 -0.79 -5.12
C ILE A 252 -15.68 -1.37 -5.50
N ASN A 253 -16.69 -1.12 -4.68
CA ASN A 253 -18.07 -1.53 -4.88
C ASN A 253 -18.93 -0.33 -5.28
N ASP A 254 -19.68 -0.47 -6.36
CA ASP A 254 -20.66 0.50 -6.81
C ASP A 254 -22.06 0.13 -6.29
N PRO A 255 -22.65 0.93 -5.38
CA PRO A 255 -24.01 0.67 -4.90
C PRO A 255 -25.10 1.00 -5.93
N GLY A 256 -24.75 1.60 -7.08
CA GLY A 256 -25.70 1.94 -8.14
C GLY A 256 -26.50 3.22 -7.87
N THR A 257 -26.13 4.02 -6.88
CA THR A 257 -26.82 5.28 -6.53
C THR A 257 -26.31 6.50 -7.30
N GLY A 258 -25.24 6.35 -8.09
CA GLY A 258 -24.67 7.40 -8.92
C GLY A 258 -23.80 8.45 -8.22
N ASP A 259 -23.92 8.62 -6.90
CA ASP A 259 -23.21 9.65 -6.13
C ASP A 259 -22.02 9.17 -5.33
N ARG A 260 -21.78 7.85 -5.27
CA ARG A 260 -20.78 7.29 -4.36
C ARG A 260 -20.18 5.99 -4.84
N LEU A 261 -18.98 5.70 -4.32
CA LEU A 261 -18.32 4.40 -4.42
C LEU A 261 -17.87 3.98 -3.02
N ASN A 262 -18.01 2.69 -2.71
CA ASN A 262 -17.61 2.12 -1.44
C ASN A 262 -16.29 1.35 -1.61
N LEU A 263 -15.27 1.75 -0.88
CA LEU A 263 -13.95 1.15 -0.89
C LEU A 263 -13.81 0.26 0.34
N PHE A 264 -13.29 -0.95 0.14
CA PHE A 264 -12.96 -1.91 1.20
C PHE A 264 -11.56 -2.45 0.98
N TRP A 265 -10.81 -2.66 2.05
CA TRP A 265 -9.44 -3.19 1.97
C TRP A 265 -9.05 -3.90 3.26
N GLU A 266 -7.92 -4.59 3.21
CA GLU A 266 -7.30 -5.21 4.38
C GLU A 266 -6.04 -4.44 4.79
N ASN A 267 -5.87 -4.25 6.10
CA ASN A 267 -4.69 -3.61 6.67
C ASN A 267 -3.64 -4.67 7.01
N ALA A 268 -2.40 -4.43 6.59
CA ALA A 268 -1.28 -5.26 7.02
C ALA A 268 -0.95 -4.99 8.51
N PRO A 269 -0.57 -6.03 9.29
CA PRO A 269 -0.11 -5.84 10.66
C PRO A 269 1.10 -4.90 10.69
N SER A 270 1.01 -3.79 11.43
CA SER A 270 2.12 -2.85 11.57
C SER A 270 2.02 -2.03 12.85
N ASP A 271 3.07 -2.07 13.65
CA ASP A 271 3.22 -1.19 14.81
C ASP A 271 3.55 0.27 14.40
N ASN A 272 3.98 0.45 13.15
CA ASN A 272 4.35 1.74 12.56
C ASN A 272 3.24 2.36 11.68
N ALA A 273 2.04 1.79 11.65
CA ALA A 273 0.90 2.40 10.95
C ALA A 273 0.33 3.56 11.78
N GLY A 274 0.22 4.74 11.16
CA GLY A 274 -0.37 5.94 11.76
C GLY A 274 -1.76 6.25 11.22
N LYS A 275 -1.89 6.36 9.89
CA LYS A 275 -3.12 6.77 9.20
C LYS A 275 -3.31 5.99 7.89
N ILE A 276 -4.54 5.97 7.38
CA ILE A 276 -4.85 5.52 6.02
C ILE A 276 -5.18 6.73 5.16
N LYS A 277 -4.49 6.90 4.03
CA LYS A 277 -4.70 7.99 3.08
C LYS A 277 -5.34 7.46 1.80
N ILE A 278 -6.40 8.13 1.36
CA ILE A 278 -7.17 7.74 0.19
C ILE A 278 -7.03 8.82 -0.87
N TYR A 279 -6.47 8.43 -2.01
CA TYR A 279 -6.29 9.29 -3.16
C TYR A 279 -7.27 8.93 -4.26
N ARG A 280 -7.94 9.95 -4.81
CA ARG A 280 -8.82 9.83 -5.97
C ARG A 280 -8.20 10.53 -7.18
N PHE A 281 -8.25 9.87 -8.33
CA PHE A 281 -7.85 10.40 -9.62
C PHE A 281 -9.09 10.48 -10.51
N GLU A 282 -9.20 11.54 -11.30
CA GLU A 282 -10.26 11.67 -12.30
C GLU A 282 -9.73 11.19 -13.65
N GLY A 283 -10.35 10.16 -14.22
CA GLY A 283 -9.81 9.44 -15.36
C GLY A 283 -8.38 8.97 -15.13
N GLU A 284 -7.58 8.89 -16.20
CA GLU A 284 -6.19 8.44 -16.14
C GLU A 284 -5.20 9.52 -15.66
N SER A 285 -5.68 10.54 -14.95
CA SER A 285 -4.82 11.61 -14.43
C SER A 285 -3.64 11.04 -13.62
N VAL A 286 -2.46 11.63 -13.85
CA VAL A 286 -1.25 11.31 -13.08
C VAL A 286 -1.33 11.93 -11.68
N LYS A 287 -2.07 13.04 -11.52
CA LYS A 287 -2.21 13.76 -10.25
C LYS A 287 -3.51 13.36 -9.55
N GLY A 288 -3.38 12.71 -8.40
CA GLY A 288 -4.49 12.37 -7.51
C GLY A 288 -4.72 13.45 -6.46
N ARG A 289 -5.94 13.54 -5.96
CA ARG A 289 -6.32 14.38 -4.82
C ARG A 289 -6.51 13.49 -3.59
N LEU A 290 -5.96 13.89 -2.44
CA LEU A 290 -6.29 13.28 -1.16
C LEU A 290 -7.77 13.58 -0.83
N VAL A 291 -8.59 12.55 -0.73
CA VAL A 291 -10.03 12.67 -0.45
C VAL A 291 -10.39 12.32 0.99
N ALA A 292 -9.55 11.51 1.65
CA ALA A 292 -9.71 11.20 3.06
C ALA A 292 -8.40 10.81 3.72
N GLU A 293 -8.33 11.07 5.03
CA GLU A 293 -7.33 10.54 5.95
C GLU A 293 -8.07 9.92 7.13
N LEU A 294 -7.86 8.64 7.36
CA LEU A 294 -8.57 7.83 8.35
C LEU A 294 -7.60 7.27 9.38
N ASP A 295 -8.12 6.80 10.51
CA ASP A 295 -7.31 6.13 11.52
C ASP A 295 -6.76 4.79 11.01
N LYS A 296 -5.60 4.38 11.53
CA LYS A 296 -4.85 3.19 11.09
C LYS A 296 -5.65 1.88 11.03
N ASN A 297 -6.73 1.76 11.79
CA ASN A 297 -7.56 0.55 11.86
C ASN A 297 -8.73 0.56 10.85
N SER A 298 -8.90 1.64 10.08
CA SER A 298 -10.00 1.77 9.13
C SER A 298 -9.78 0.81 7.96
N THR A 299 -10.83 0.08 7.56
CA THR A 299 -10.83 -0.89 6.46
C THR A 299 -11.89 -0.59 5.40
N ALA A 300 -12.61 0.52 5.56
CA ALA A 300 -13.66 0.93 4.64
C ALA A 300 -13.75 2.45 4.51
N PHE A 301 -14.19 2.92 3.35
CA PHE A 301 -14.47 4.33 3.09
C PHE A 301 -15.52 4.47 1.99
N THR A 302 -16.44 5.42 2.15
CA THR A 302 -17.39 5.80 1.10
C THR A 302 -16.98 7.14 0.54
N ASP A 303 -16.55 7.16 -0.73
CA ASP A 303 -16.35 8.41 -1.45
C ASP A 303 -17.69 8.90 -2.00
N ALA A 304 -18.27 9.94 -1.41
CA ALA A 304 -19.56 10.51 -1.78
C ALA A 304 -19.42 11.84 -2.56
N GLY A 305 -20.49 12.24 -3.24
CA GLY A 305 -20.52 13.47 -4.05
C GLY A 305 -19.72 13.37 -5.34
N ILE A 306 -19.49 12.15 -5.83
CA ILE A 306 -18.95 11.90 -7.17
C ILE A 306 -20.07 11.87 -8.21
N ILE A 307 -19.73 11.91 -9.49
CA ILE A 307 -20.69 12.06 -10.58
C ILE A 307 -20.84 10.72 -11.31
N ALA A 308 -22.09 10.27 -11.48
CA ALA A 308 -22.44 9.09 -12.25
C ALA A 308 -21.82 9.08 -13.66
N GLY A 309 -21.31 7.93 -14.09
CA GLY A 309 -20.69 7.73 -15.40
C GLY A 309 -19.28 8.32 -15.56
N LYS A 310 -18.78 9.12 -14.59
CA LYS A 310 -17.41 9.63 -14.63
C LYS A 310 -16.43 8.56 -14.10
N SER A 311 -15.35 8.32 -14.83
CA SER A 311 -14.32 7.36 -14.41
C SER A 311 -13.45 7.93 -13.30
N TYR A 312 -13.35 7.20 -12.19
CA TYR A 312 -12.48 7.49 -11.07
C TYR A 312 -11.50 6.34 -10.85
N TYR A 313 -10.34 6.68 -10.30
CA TYR A 313 -9.39 5.69 -9.84
C TYR A 313 -9.00 5.98 -8.40
N TYR A 314 -8.79 4.94 -7.61
CA TYR A 314 -8.45 5.07 -6.20
C TYR A 314 -7.13 4.38 -5.87
N LEU A 315 -6.36 5.02 -5.00
CA LEU A 315 -5.16 4.49 -4.39
C LEU A 315 -5.27 4.70 -2.88
N VAL A 316 -5.31 3.61 -2.13
CA VAL A 316 -5.32 3.63 -0.67
C VAL A 316 -3.91 3.31 -0.18
N LYS A 317 -3.38 4.13 0.72
CA LYS A 317 -2.04 3.97 1.28
C LYS A 317 -2.06 4.00 2.79
N THR A 318 -1.19 3.23 3.40
CA THR A 318 -0.88 3.37 4.81
C THR A 318 0.16 4.48 4.97
N ALA A 319 0.03 5.31 5.98
CA ALA A 319 1.01 6.33 6.34
C ALA A 319 1.46 6.12 7.79
N SER A 320 2.76 6.29 8.06
CA SER A 320 3.30 6.23 9.41
C SER A 320 2.90 7.46 10.25
N PRO A 321 3.11 7.46 11.58
CA PRO A 321 2.89 8.66 12.41
C PRO A 321 3.64 9.91 11.95
N LYS A 322 4.75 9.73 11.22
CA LYS A 322 5.56 10.81 10.60
C LYS A 322 5.16 11.12 9.16
N ASN A 323 4.01 10.64 8.69
CA ASN A 323 3.48 10.84 7.33
C ASN A 323 4.27 10.20 6.18
N ILE A 324 5.13 9.21 6.45
CA ILE A 324 5.78 8.42 5.40
C ILE A 324 4.78 7.40 4.86
N GLU A 325 4.52 7.40 3.55
CA GLU A 325 3.51 6.56 2.91
C GLU A 325 4.07 5.23 2.40
N SER A 326 3.20 4.21 2.36
CA SER A 326 3.49 2.92 1.73
C SER A 326 3.83 3.05 0.24
N ALA A 327 4.66 2.13 -0.24
CA ALA A 327 5.22 2.17 -1.59
C ALA A 327 4.25 1.78 -2.73
N ASN A 328 3.02 1.33 -2.41
CA ASN A 328 2.07 0.90 -3.41
C ASN A 328 1.62 2.07 -4.32
N ASN A 329 1.50 1.76 -5.61
CA ASN A 329 1.14 2.73 -6.65
C ASN A 329 0.01 2.22 -7.57
N ARG A 330 -0.48 0.99 -7.37
CA ARG A 330 -1.58 0.41 -8.14
C ARG A 330 -2.87 1.17 -7.87
N LYS A 331 -3.48 1.69 -8.94
CA LYS A 331 -4.77 2.37 -8.90
C LYS A 331 -5.88 1.37 -9.26
N TYR A 332 -7.01 1.47 -8.59
CA TYR A 332 -8.19 0.64 -8.84
C TYR A 332 -9.29 1.49 -9.49
N PRO A 333 -9.86 1.06 -10.62
CA PRO A 333 -10.90 1.82 -11.30
C PRO A 333 -12.26 1.67 -10.61
N GLY A 334 -13.06 2.73 -10.66
CA GLY A 334 -14.47 2.72 -10.27
C GLY A 334 -15.25 3.72 -11.12
N ILE A 335 -16.42 3.29 -11.60
CA ILE A 335 -17.34 4.15 -12.35
C ILE A 335 -18.68 4.04 -11.62
N PRO A 336 -19.13 5.09 -10.90
CA PRO A 336 -20.43 5.06 -10.25
C PRO A 336 -21.53 5.01 -11.31
N THR A 337 -22.44 4.06 -11.19
CA THR A 337 -23.64 3.95 -12.03
C THR A 337 -24.85 4.43 -11.25
N ASN A 338 -25.85 4.94 -11.96
CA ASN A 338 -27.12 5.32 -11.36
C ASN A 338 -28.24 4.44 -11.92
N ILE A 339 -28.56 3.38 -11.18
CA ILE A 339 -29.54 2.37 -11.53
C ILE A 339 -30.59 2.18 -10.43
N VAL A 340 -30.45 2.87 -9.31
CA VAL A 340 -31.36 2.79 -8.17
C VAL A 340 -32.43 3.86 -8.32
N PRO A 341 -33.70 3.49 -8.57
CA PRO A 341 -34.76 4.47 -8.73
C PRO A 341 -35.06 5.25 -7.45
N PRO A 342 -35.62 6.47 -7.55
CA PRO A 342 -36.11 7.19 -6.40
C PRO A 342 -37.28 6.44 -5.74
N LEU A 343 -37.50 6.69 -4.45
CA LEU A 343 -38.75 6.30 -3.80
C LEU A 343 -39.92 7.11 -4.36
N ALA A 344 -41.14 6.59 -4.26
CA ALA A 344 -42.31 7.34 -4.70
C ALA A 344 -42.61 8.53 -3.77
N PRO A 345 -43.27 9.59 -4.27
CA PRO A 345 -43.77 10.67 -3.41
C PRO A 345 -44.64 10.11 -2.28
N HIS A 346 -44.49 10.67 -1.08
CA HIS A 346 -45.19 10.20 0.11
C HIS A 346 -45.93 11.34 0.81
N ASN A 347 -46.72 11.02 1.83
CA ASN A 347 -47.63 11.95 2.50
C ASN A 347 -48.58 12.67 1.51
N VAL A 348 -48.99 11.97 0.46
CA VAL A 348 -49.85 12.55 -0.57
C VAL A 348 -51.23 12.82 0.03
N LYS A 349 -51.74 14.02 -0.20
CA LYS A 349 -53.06 14.49 0.18
C LYS A 349 -53.69 15.13 -1.04
N ALA A 350 -55.02 15.14 -1.09
CA ALA A 350 -55.70 16.12 -1.90
C ALA A 350 -56.93 16.66 -1.23
N ALA A 351 -57.35 17.81 -1.74
CA ALA A 351 -58.57 18.49 -1.38
C ALA A 351 -59.20 19.05 -2.66
N SER A 352 -60.51 18.91 -2.81
CA SER A 352 -61.23 19.60 -3.90
C SER A 352 -61.84 20.89 -3.41
N SER A 353 -61.91 21.88 -4.30
CA SER A 353 -62.71 23.10 -4.11
C SER A 353 -63.41 23.44 -5.42
N GLY A 354 -64.68 23.07 -5.54
CA GLY A 354 -65.43 23.20 -6.79
C GLY A 354 -64.79 22.35 -7.90
N THR A 355 -64.39 23.01 -8.99
CA THR A 355 -63.77 22.38 -10.17
C THR A 355 -62.24 22.40 -10.11
N ILE A 356 -61.65 22.48 -8.92
CA ILE A 356 -60.20 22.44 -8.70
C ILE A 356 -59.87 21.31 -7.73
N MET A 357 -58.90 20.47 -8.09
CA MET A 357 -58.29 19.48 -7.20
C MET A 357 -56.87 19.93 -6.85
N GLU A 358 -56.60 20.17 -5.57
CA GLU A 358 -55.24 20.46 -5.09
C GLU A 358 -54.61 19.17 -4.55
N LEU A 359 -53.55 18.69 -5.21
CA LEU A 359 -52.70 17.62 -4.71
C LEU A 359 -51.53 18.25 -3.93
N SER A 360 -51.17 17.68 -2.79
CA SER A 360 -49.94 18.01 -2.06
C SER A 360 -49.22 16.76 -1.59
N TRP A 361 -47.90 16.76 -1.59
CA TRP A 361 -47.08 15.61 -1.23
C TRP A 361 -45.72 16.04 -0.70
N THR A 362 -44.91 15.07 -0.28
CA THR A 362 -43.50 15.22 0.06
C THR A 362 -42.67 14.41 -0.94
N ASN A 363 -41.71 15.08 -1.58
CA ASN A 363 -40.78 14.46 -2.52
C ASN A 363 -39.88 13.45 -1.80
N PRO A 364 -39.43 12.38 -2.49
CA PRO A 364 -38.47 11.45 -1.92
C PRO A 364 -37.13 12.16 -1.62
N ALA A 365 -36.40 11.66 -0.62
CA ALA A 365 -35.06 12.13 -0.26
C ALA A 365 -34.00 11.51 -1.19
N CYS A 366 -34.12 11.77 -2.50
CA CYS A 366 -33.21 11.34 -3.55
C CYS A 366 -32.45 12.58 -4.06
N TYR A 367 -31.13 12.60 -3.90
CA TYR A 367 -30.30 13.80 -4.08
C TYR A 367 -30.30 14.32 -5.52
N ASP A 368 -30.54 13.41 -6.47
CA ASP A 368 -30.61 13.61 -7.91
C ASP A 368 -32.04 13.54 -8.46
N LEU A 369 -33.04 13.73 -7.59
CA LEU A 369 -34.42 13.83 -8.01
C LEU A 369 -34.56 14.96 -9.05
N ALA A 370 -35.17 14.65 -10.20
CA ALA A 370 -35.33 15.59 -11.29
C ALA A 370 -36.78 16.05 -11.44
N TYR A 371 -37.73 15.11 -11.43
CA TYR A 371 -39.13 15.40 -11.75
C TYR A 371 -40.13 14.57 -10.95
N ILE A 372 -41.31 15.16 -10.70
CA ILE A 372 -42.54 14.42 -10.40
C ILE A 372 -43.44 14.43 -11.63
N TYR A 373 -43.88 13.24 -12.04
CA TYR A 373 -44.92 13.03 -13.03
C TYR A 373 -46.25 12.80 -12.30
N ILE A 374 -47.29 13.47 -12.77
CA ILE A 374 -48.65 13.28 -12.28
C ILE A 374 -49.50 12.79 -13.44
N TYR A 375 -50.00 11.57 -13.34
CA TYR A 375 -50.94 10.98 -14.28
C TYR A 375 -52.36 11.08 -13.72
N LYS A 376 -53.34 11.23 -14.61
CA LYS A 376 -54.75 11.35 -14.28
C LYS A 376 -55.55 10.32 -15.08
N SER A 377 -56.40 9.58 -14.38
CA SER A 377 -57.33 8.62 -14.97
C SER A 377 -58.74 8.84 -14.43
N ALA A 378 -59.75 8.57 -15.26
CA ALA A 378 -61.15 8.46 -14.84
C ALA A 378 -61.54 7.00 -14.48
N THR A 379 -60.63 6.06 -14.68
CA THR A 379 -60.83 4.63 -14.43
C THR A 379 -59.83 4.12 -13.40
N GLU A 380 -60.34 3.38 -12.42
CA GLU A 380 -59.52 2.77 -11.37
C GLU A 380 -58.45 1.85 -11.96
N ASP A 381 -57.27 1.86 -11.36
CA ASP A 381 -56.14 0.99 -11.70
C ASP A 381 -55.66 1.09 -13.16
N ILE A 382 -56.02 2.16 -13.85
CA ILE A 382 -55.45 2.58 -15.13
C ILE A 382 -54.59 3.82 -14.88
N LEU A 383 -53.34 3.82 -15.36
CA LEU A 383 -52.40 4.94 -15.16
C LEU A 383 -52.98 6.27 -15.67
N GLY A 384 -53.67 6.21 -16.82
CA GLY A 384 -54.31 7.36 -17.45
C GLY A 384 -53.33 8.20 -18.28
N GLU A 385 -53.68 9.47 -18.49
CA GLU A 385 -52.89 10.42 -19.28
C GLU A 385 -51.96 11.23 -18.39
N LEU A 386 -50.82 11.68 -18.93
CA LEU A 386 -49.91 12.56 -18.21
C LEU A 386 -50.56 13.94 -18.04
N ALA A 387 -50.92 14.29 -16.81
CA ALA A 387 -51.52 15.58 -16.50
C ALA A 387 -50.45 16.67 -16.40
N THR A 388 -49.32 16.40 -15.77
CA THR A 388 -48.19 17.34 -15.68
C THR A 388 -46.87 16.65 -15.34
N LYS A 389 -45.77 17.36 -15.64
CA LYS A 389 -44.39 17.03 -15.24
C LYS A 389 -43.79 18.27 -14.57
N ILE A 390 -43.38 18.15 -13.31
CA ILE A 390 -42.92 19.28 -12.51
C ILE A 390 -41.49 19.02 -12.04
N PRO A 391 -40.55 19.98 -12.16
CA PRO A 391 -39.25 19.90 -11.49
C PRO A 391 -39.45 19.66 -10.00
N ALA A 392 -38.58 18.84 -9.42
CA ALA A 392 -38.70 18.40 -8.04
C ALA A 392 -37.34 18.44 -7.35
N TYR A 393 -37.36 18.74 -6.05
CA TYR A 393 -36.17 18.79 -5.21
C TYR A 393 -36.32 17.83 -4.04
N ALA A 394 -35.20 17.22 -3.64
CA ALA A 394 -35.14 16.16 -2.64
C ALA A 394 -35.79 16.56 -1.31
N GLY A 395 -36.76 15.76 -0.84
CA GLY A 395 -37.39 15.94 0.47
C GLY A 395 -38.30 17.17 0.62
N GLU A 396 -38.45 18.00 -0.41
CA GLU A 396 -39.31 19.19 -0.34
C GLU A 396 -40.80 18.83 -0.37
N LYS A 397 -41.62 19.65 0.29
CA LYS A 397 -43.07 19.60 0.13
C LYS A 397 -43.46 20.33 -1.14
N GLN A 398 -44.36 19.74 -1.90
CA GLN A 398 -44.79 20.28 -3.18
C GLN A 398 -46.29 20.10 -3.36
N SER A 399 -46.90 20.97 -4.15
CA SER A 399 -48.31 20.89 -4.49
C SER A 399 -48.56 21.24 -5.96
N TRP A 400 -49.69 20.77 -6.47
CA TRP A 400 -50.16 21.06 -7.82
C TRP A 400 -51.69 21.06 -7.86
N GLU A 401 -52.26 21.95 -8.67
CA GLU A 401 -53.69 22.10 -8.86
C GLU A 401 -54.12 21.59 -10.23
N ASP A 402 -55.05 20.63 -10.26
CA ASP A 402 -55.80 20.25 -11.46
C ASP A 402 -57.05 21.13 -11.57
N LYS A 403 -57.10 21.96 -12.61
CA LYS A 403 -58.23 22.88 -12.90
C LYS A 403 -59.18 22.33 -13.97
N ALA A 404 -58.91 21.13 -14.48
CA ALA A 404 -59.65 20.49 -15.56
C ALA A 404 -60.45 19.29 -15.03
N ILE A 405 -61.06 19.43 -13.85
CA ILE A 405 -61.96 18.42 -13.27
C ILE A 405 -63.41 18.85 -13.44
N GLU A 406 -64.28 17.87 -13.69
CA GLU A 406 -65.72 18.06 -13.72
C GLU A 406 -66.34 17.67 -12.36
N ASN A 407 -67.42 18.36 -11.96
CA ASN A 407 -68.12 18.05 -10.73
C ASN A 407 -68.70 16.62 -10.79
N PHE A 408 -68.66 15.92 -9.66
CA PHE A 408 -69.21 14.57 -9.48
C PHE A 408 -68.54 13.45 -10.31
N VAL A 409 -67.36 13.71 -10.91
CA VAL A 409 -66.55 12.69 -11.59
C VAL A 409 -65.44 12.20 -10.64
N LYS A 410 -65.23 10.87 -10.59
CA LYS A 410 -64.11 10.27 -9.84
C LYS A 410 -62.83 10.35 -10.67
N TYR A 411 -61.76 10.78 -10.03
CA TYR A 411 -60.44 10.84 -10.65
C TYR A 411 -59.42 10.10 -9.79
N TYR A 412 -58.47 9.48 -10.48
CA TYR A 412 -57.37 8.72 -9.91
C TYR A 412 -56.08 9.41 -10.34
N TYR A 413 -55.25 9.78 -9.38
CA TYR A 413 -53.97 10.43 -9.64
C TYR A 413 -52.83 9.50 -9.26
N THR A 414 -51.87 9.33 -10.16
CA THR A 414 -50.66 8.55 -9.91
C THR A 414 -49.46 9.48 -9.94
N LEU A 415 -48.70 9.49 -8.84
CA LEU A 415 -47.48 10.27 -8.71
C LEU A 415 -46.27 9.34 -8.89
N VAL A 416 -45.37 9.71 -9.79
CA VAL A 416 -44.15 8.98 -10.08
C VAL A 416 -42.97 9.93 -10.00
N ALA A 417 -41.96 9.60 -9.19
CA ALA A 417 -40.71 10.34 -9.14
C ALA A 417 -39.75 9.82 -10.21
N GLU A 418 -38.97 10.71 -10.82
CA GLU A 418 -37.91 10.37 -11.77
C GLU A 418 -36.62 11.10 -11.36
N ASP A 419 -35.51 10.38 -11.34
CA ASP A 419 -34.19 10.95 -11.08
C ASP A 419 -33.55 11.51 -12.38
N ALA A 420 -32.36 12.11 -12.25
CA ALA A 420 -31.63 12.67 -13.38
C ALA A 420 -31.09 11.62 -14.37
N ALA A 421 -31.02 10.35 -13.98
CA ALA A 421 -30.65 9.24 -14.86
C ALA A 421 -31.85 8.63 -15.60
N GLY A 422 -33.07 9.05 -15.25
CA GLY A 422 -34.32 8.58 -15.85
C GLY A 422 -34.90 7.35 -15.16
N ASN A 423 -34.38 6.95 -14.00
CA ASN A 423 -34.99 5.87 -13.22
C ASN A 423 -36.27 6.39 -12.57
N ARG A 424 -37.33 5.57 -12.61
CA ARG A 424 -38.65 5.94 -12.09
C ARG A 424 -39.00 5.14 -10.85
N SER A 425 -39.60 5.82 -9.88
CA SER A 425 -40.15 5.17 -8.69
C SER A 425 -41.25 4.18 -9.06
N PRO A 426 -41.58 3.24 -8.16
CA PRO A 426 -42.88 2.56 -8.19
C PRO A 426 -44.04 3.56 -8.23
N ASP A 427 -45.20 3.09 -8.69
CA ASP A 427 -46.38 3.93 -8.85
C ASP A 427 -47.04 4.17 -7.48
N LYS A 428 -47.19 5.45 -7.09
CA LYS A 428 -48.02 5.83 -5.93
C LYS A 428 -49.37 6.32 -6.41
N VAL A 429 -50.41 5.52 -6.20
CA VAL A 429 -51.77 5.82 -6.63
C VAL A 429 -52.56 6.43 -5.49
N VAL A 430 -53.21 7.56 -5.75
CA VAL A 430 -54.09 8.25 -4.82
C VAL A 430 -55.47 8.39 -5.45
N ARG A 431 -56.50 8.06 -4.67
CA ARG A 431 -57.87 7.90 -5.17
C ARG A 431 -58.80 8.92 -4.52
N PHE A 432 -59.63 9.58 -5.34
CA PHE A 432 -60.57 10.62 -4.90
C PHE A 432 -61.96 10.49 -5.50
N SER A 433 -62.98 10.81 -4.70
CA SER A 433 -64.34 10.97 -5.18
C SER A 433 -65.02 12.11 -4.44
N ASP A 434 -65.64 13.03 -5.18
CA ASP A 434 -66.53 14.07 -4.63
C ASP A 434 -65.92 14.88 -3.48
N GLY A 435 -64.64 15.21 -3.61
CA GLY A 435 -63.90 16.05 -2.67
C GLY A 435 -63.28 15.39 -1.46
N ASP A 436 -63.52 14.10 -1.26
CA ASP A 436 -62.91 13.33 -0.18
C ASP A 436 -61.85 12.34 -0.72
N LEU A 437 -60.70 12.32 -0.04
CA LEU A 437 -59.69 11.26 -0.17
C LEU A 437 -60.32 9.97 0.36
N PHE A 438 -60.44 8.94 -0.49
CA PHE A 438 -60.99 7.66 -0.03
C PHE A 438 -59.94 6.57 0.12
N GLU A 439 -58.80 6.62 -0.59
CA GLU A 439 -57.75 5.59 -0.47
C GLU A 439 -56.39 6.00 -1.06
N ILE A 440 -55.31 5.50 -0.46
CA ILE A 440 -53.93 5.59 -0.97
C ILE A 440 -53.41 4.16 -1.14
N LYS A 441 -52.92 3.81 -2.35
CA LYS A 441 -52.27 2.51 -2.62
C LYS A 441 -50.88 2.71 -3.20
N GLU A 442 -49.96 1.82 -2.83
CA GLU A 442 -48.71 1.59 -3.56
C GLU A 442 -48.97 0.47 -4.56
N ARG A 443 -48.48 0.63 -5.79
CA ARG A 443 -48.61 -0.39 -6.83
C ARG A 443 -47.25 -0.82 -7.38
#